data_AF-A0A2D4HES3-F1
#
_entry.id   AF-A0A2D4HES3-F1
#
_cell.length_a   1.000
_cell.length_b   1.000
_cell.length_c   1.000
_cell.angle_alpha   90.00
_cell.angle_beta   90.00
_cell.angle_gamma   90.00
#
_symmetry.space_group_name_H-M   'P 1'
#
loop_
_entity.id
_entity.type
_entity.pdbx_description
1 polymer ?
#
loop_
_entity_poly.entity_id
_entity_poly.type
_entity_poly.pdbx_seq_one_letter_code
_entity_poly.pdbx_strand_id
1 'polypeptide(L)'
;MLFKQQALLRQKLLVLGSLAIGSLLYLVARVGSLDRLQPICPIEGRFGLHGQDEIPLRALQFKRGLLHEFRKGNASKEQIRLHSLVQQIPKAIIIGVRKGGTRALLEMLNLHPAVVKASQEIHFFDNDENYAKGIEWYRKKMPFSYPHQITIEKSPAYFITEEVPERIYKMNSSIKLLIIVREPTTRAISDYTQVLEGKERKNKTYYKFEKLAIDPNTCEVNTKYKAVRTSIYTKHLERWLKYFPIEQFHIVDGDRLITEPLPELQLVEKFLNLPPRISQYNLYFNATRGFY
;
A
#
# COMPACT_ATOMS: atom_id res chain seq x y z
N MET A 1 -30.45 31.41 -15.77
CA MET A 1 -30.07 31.14 -14.35
C MET A 1 -30.33 29.70 -13.92
N LEU A 2 -31.47 29.08 -14.25
CA LEU A 2 -31.80 27.70 -13.86
C LEU A 2 -30.77 26.63 -14.25
N PHE A 3 -30.19 26.70 -15.47
CA PHE A 3 -29.20 25.71 -15.93
C PHE A 3 -27.91 25.69 -15.11
N LYS A 4 -27.45 26.86 -14.62
CA LYS A 4 -26.27 26.94 -13.73
C LYS A 4 -26.56 26.39 -12.34
N GLN A 5 -27.78 26.61 -11.83
CA GLN A 5 -28.21 26.03 -10.55
C GLN A 5 -28.40 24.51 -10.65
N GLN A 6 -28.92 23.99 -11.75
CA GLN A 6 -29.04 22.54 -11.98
C GLN A 6 -27.68 21.86 -12.16
N ALA A 7 -26.73 22.49 -12.86
CA ALA A 7 -25.36 21.99 -12.99
C ALA A 7 -24.63 21.98 -11.63
N LEU A 8 -24.82 23.02 -10.81
CA LEU A 8 -24.29 23.11 -9.46
C LEU A 8 -24.92 22.05 -8.53
N LEU A 9 -26.24 21.84 -8.62
CA LEU A 9 -26.94 20.83 -7.83
C LEU A 9 -26.49 19.40 -8.21
N ARG A 10 -26.32 19.14 -9.51
CA ARG A 10 -25.78 17.86 -10.02
C ARG A 10 -24.35 17.64 -9.55
N GLN A 11 -23.50 18.67 -9.58
CA GLN A 11 -22.14 18.59 -9.08
C GLN A 11 -22.09 18.36 -7.55
N LYS A 12 -22.98 19.01 -6.79
CA LYS A 12 -23.14 18.80 -5.34
C LYS A 12 -23.61 17.38 -5.01
N LEU A 13 -24.61 16.86 -5.73
CA LEU A 13 -25.08 15.49 -5.61
C LEU A 13 -24.01 14.46 -6.03
N LEU A 14 -23.17 14.78 -7.01
CA LEU A 14 -22.08 13.91 -7.44
C LEU A 14 -20.92 13.90 -6.42
N VAL A 15 -20.61 15.04 -5.79
CA VAL A 15 -19.57 15.13 -4.76
C VAL A 15 -20.03 14.49 -3.46
N LEU A 16 -21.25 14.79 -2.99
CA LEU A 16 -21.88 14.12 -1.85
C LEU A 16 -22.06 12.63 -2.12
N GLY A 17 -22.45 12.26 -3.34
CA GLY A 17 -22.50 10.88 -3.81
C GLY A 17 -21.13 10.22 -3.83
N SER A 18 -20.06 10.90 -4.27
CA SER A 18 -18.70 10.33 -4.30
C SER A 18 -18.07 10.20 -2.91
N LEU A 19 -18.40 11.11 -1.99
CA LEU A 19 -18.02 11.02 -0.58
C LEU A 19 -18.85 9.94 0.12
N ALA A 20 -20.14 9.83 -0.17
CA ALA A 20 -21.01 8.76 0.33
C ALA A 20 -20.66 7.40 -0.27
N ILE A 21 -20.22 7.31 -1.54
CA ILE A 21 -19.73 6.08 -2.18
C ILE A 21 -18.30 5.77 -1.72
N GLY A 22 -17.46 6.77 -1.43
CA GLY A 22 -16.16 6.59 -0.77
C GLY A 22 -16.34 6.08 0.66
N SER A 23 -17.33 6.62 1.39
CA SER A 23 -17.82 6.12 2.66
C SER A 23 -18.51 4.76 2.50
N LEU A 24 -19.16 4.45 1.38
CA LEU A 24 -19.77 3.16 1.08
C LEU A 24 -18.72 2.12 0.72
N LEU A 25 -17.63 2.47 0.04
CA LEU A 25 -16.47 1.60 -0.20
C LEU A 25 -15.70 1.37 1.10
N TYR A 26 -15.57 2.39 1.93
CA TYR A 26 -15.09 2.27 3.30
C TYR A 26 -16.04 1.40 4.14
N LEU A 27 -17.35 1.56 4.02
CA LEU A 27 -18.35 0.72 4.68
C LEU A 27 -18.39 -0.68 4.10
N VAL A 28 -18.15 -0.91 2.81
CA VAL A 28 -18.08 -2.25 2.18
C VAL A 28 -16.77 -2.94 2.58
N ALA A 29 -15.67 -2.21 2.74
CA ALA A 29 -14.46 -2.74 3.39
C ALA A 29 -14.72 -3.08 4.88
N ARG A 30 -15.52 -2.25 5.57
CA ARG A 30 -15.88 -2.42 6.99
C ARG A 30 -17.00 -3.44 7.25
N VAL A 31 -17.87 -3.71 6.28
CA VAL A 31 -19.12 -4.51 6.36
C VAL A 31 -19.12 -5.68 5.37
N GLY A 32 -18.06 -5.85 4.56
CA GLY A 32 -17.81 -6.99 3.66
C GLY A 32 -17.59 -8.35 4.35
N SER A 33 -18.06 -8.47 5.59
CA SER A 33 -18.26 -9.73 6.33
C SER A 33 -19.75 -10.14 6.40
N LEU A 34 -20.62 -9.62 5.51
CA LEU A 34 -22.04 -9.98 5.49
C LEU A 34 -22.36 -11.39 4.95
N ASP A 35 -21.36 -12.18 4.55
CA ASP A 35 -21.54 -13.61 4.20
C ASP A 35 -21.33 -14.58 5.39
N ARG A 36 -21.34 -14.11 6.64
CA ARG A 36 -21.21 -15.00 7.80
C ARG A 36 -22.23 -14.75 8.90
N LEU A 37 -23.49 -15.05 8.59
CA LEU A 37 -24.43 -15.55 9.59
C LEU A 37 -24.50 -17.07 9.47
N GLN A 38 -23.79 -17.78 10.35
CA GLN A 38 -24.16 -19.13 10.78
C GLN A 38 -23.85 -19.32 12.27
N PRO A 39 -24.63 -20.17 12.95
CA PRO A 39 -25.11 -19.94 14.31
C PRO A 39 -24.15 -20.36 15.40
N ILE A 40 -24.28 -19.69 16.54
CA ILE A 40 -23.65 -20.03 17.81
C ILE A 40 -24.23 -21.36 18.31
N CYS A 41 -23.37 -22.36 18.50
CA CYS A 41 -23.57 -23.40 19.51
C CYS A 41 -22.28 -23.56 20.33
N PRO A 42 -22.38 -23.62 21.67
CA PRO A 42 -21.24 -23.85 22.56
C PRO A 42 -21.03 -25.35 22.82
N ILE A 43 -19.83 -25.73 23.26
CA ILE A 43 -19.54 -26.53 24.48
C ILE A 43 -18.06 -26.98 24.53
N GLU A 44 -17.43 -26.56 25.63
CA GLU A 44 -16.39 -27.20 26.47
C GLU A 44 -15.15 -27.92 25.91
N GLY A 45 -13.99 -27.45 26.39
CA GLY A 45 -13.23 -28.22 27.39
C GLY A 45 -11.95 -28.94 26.95
N ARG A 46 -10.79 -28.38 27.35
CA ARG A 46 -9.78 -28.98 28.25
C ARG A 46 -8.34 -28.55 27.97
N PHE A 47 -7.64 -28.36 29.08
CA PHE A 47 -6.23 -28.11 29.35
C PHE A 47 -5.20 -28.96 28.59
N GLY A 48 -4.00 -28.39 28.41
CA GLY A 48 -2.76 -29.14 28.21
C GLY A 48 -1.52 -28.23 28.09
N LEU A 49 -0.53 -28.45 28.96
CA LEU A 49 0.68 -27.67 29.21
C LEU A 49 1.89 -28.02 28.32
N HIS A 50 2.84 -27.09 28.29
CA HIS A 50 4.31 -27.21 28.14
C HIS A 50 4.98 -27.46 26.78
N GLY A 51 6.10 -26.75 26.60
CA GLY A 51 7.15 -26.99 25.60
C GLY A 51 7.94 -25.73 25.28
N GLN A 52 9.02 -25.47 26.03
CA GLN A 52 10.07 -24.49 25.70
C GLN A 52 10.77 -24.89 24.40
N ASP A 53 11.17 -23.92 23.58
CA ASP A 53 12.42 -24.02 22.80
C ASP A 53 12.90 -22.62 22.38
N GLU A 54 14.16 -22.35 22.72
CA GLU A 54 14.91 -21.13 22.46
C GLU A 54 15.29 -21.02 20.97
N ILE A 55 15.08 -19.85 20.36
CA ILE A 55 15.51 -19.55 18.98
C ILE A 55 16.67 -18.56 19.05
N PRO A 56 17.87 -18.90 18.53
CA PRO A 56 18.97 -17.94 18.50
C PRO A 56 18.79 -16.93 17.38
N LEU A 57 18.69 -15.66 17.78
CA LEU A 57 18.75 -14.48 16.92
C LEU A 57 20.11 -14.42 16.21
N ARG A 58 20.11 -14.47 14.86
CA ARG A 58 21.22 -13.97 14.05
C ARG A 58 20.71 -13.02 12.98
N ALA A 59 20.77 -11.73 13.31
CA ALA A 59 20.73 -10.64 12.36
C ALA A 59 22.03 -10.64 11.53
N LEU A 60 21.94 -10.87 10.22
CA LEU A 60 23.02 -10.62 9.29
C LEU A 60 22.70 -9.33 8.51
N GLN A 61 23.20 -8.21 9.04
CA GLN A 61 23.44 -7.00 8.25
C GLN A 61 24.64 -7.28 7.32
N PHE A 62 24.37 -7.61 6.06
CA PHE A 62 25.44 -7.77 5.07
C PHE A 62 25.87 -6.39 4.55
N LYS A 63 26.98 -5.88 5.10
CA LYS A 63 27.69 -4.70 4.59
C LYS A 63 28.24 -5.00 3.18
N ARG A 64 28.06 -4.03 2.28
CA ARG A 64 28.80 -3.90 1.01
C ARG A 64 30.30 -3.97 1.28
N GLY A 65 30.95 -5.04 0.87
CA GLY A 65 32.41 -5.14 0.90
C GLY A 65 32.89 -6.56 1.12
N LEU A 66 32.74 -7.41 0.10
CA LEU A 66 33.50 -8.66 -0.08
C LEU A 66 33.26 -9.13 -1.51
N LEU A 67 33.89 -8.45 -2.47
CA LEU A 67 33.90 -8.86 -3.88
C LEU A 67 35.34 -8.97 -4.42
N HIS A 68 36.31 -9.20 -3.54
CA HIS A 68 37.66 -9.52 -3.98
C HIS A 68 38.18 -10.77 -3.27
N GLU A 69 38.58 -11.72 -4.11
CA GLU A 69 39.26 -12.99 -3.83
C GLU A 69 38.42 -14.13 -3.25
N PHE A 70 38.00 -15.06 -4.11
CA PHE A 70 38.19 -16.49 -3.86
C PHE A 70 38.28 -17.25 -5.19
N ARG A 71 39.43 -17.88 -5.42
CA ARG A 71 39.81 -18.58 -6.66
C ARG A 71 39.57 -20.09 -6.49
N LYS A 72 38.87 -20.66 -7.47
CA LYS A 72 38.77 -22.08 -7.90
C LYS A 72 38.83 -23.19 -6.81
N GLY A 73 37.66 -23.74 -6.51
CA GLY A 73 37.43 -25.05 -5.90
C GLY A 73 35.92 -25.26 -5.71
N ASN A 74 35.40 -26.46 -6.03
CA ASN A 74 34.00 -26.91 -6.01
C ASN A 74 32.95 -25.92 -5.44
N ALA A 75 32.01 -25.50 -6.32
CA ALA A 75 30.97 -24.54 -5.98
C ALA A 75 30.23 -24.94 -4.69
N SER A 76 30.46 -24.19 -3.61
CA SER A 76 29.76 -24.42 -2.35
C SER A 76 28.25 -24.25 -2.54
N LYS A 77 27.41 -24.89 -1.72
CA LYS A 77 25.94 -24.69 -1.75
C LYS A 77 25.55 -23.20 -1.72
N GLU A 78 26.40 -22.37 -1.13
CA GLU A 78 26.27 -20.92 -1.06
C GLU A 78 26.52 -20.24 -2.42
N GLN A 79 27.52 -20.71 -3.17
CA GLN A 79 27.80 -20.24 -4.54
C GLN A 79 26.67 -20.61 -5.51
N ILE A 80 26.07 -21.81 -5.35
CA ILE A 80 24.88 -22.23 -6.10
C ILE A 80 23.66 -21.37 -5.74
N ARG A 81 23.46 -21.06 -4.45
CA ARG A 81 22.38 -20.16 -4.00
C ARG A 81 22.53 -18.77 -4.60
N LEU A 82 23.73 -18.19 -4.60
CA LEU A 82 23.99 -16.87 -5.20
C LEU A 82 23.77 -16.87 -6.72
N HIS A 83 24.09 -17.96 -7.43
CA HIS A 83 23.84 -18.10 -8.86
C HIS A 83 22.35 -18.07 -9.25
N SER A 84 21.44 -18.34 -8.30
CA SER A 84 19.99 -18.35 -8.54
C SER A 84 19.29 -17.02 -8.25
N LEU A 85 20.02 -16.02 -7.72
CA LEU A 85 19.47 -14.71 -7.42
C LEU A 85 19.34 -13.88 -8.71
N VAL A 86 18.13 -13.37 -8.94
CA VAL A 86 17.82 -12.53 -10.09
C VAL A 86 17.04 -11.29 -9.66
N GLN A 87 17.18 -10.20 -10.42
CA GLN A 87 16.30 -9.05 -10.27
C GLN A 87 15.03 -9.31 -11.08
N GLN A 88 13.91 -9.48 -10.39
CA GLN A 88 12.62 -9.77 -11.00
C GLN A 88 11.76 -8.50 -11.02
N ILE A 89 11.00 -8.29 -12.08
CA ILE A 89 9.93 -7.29 -12.08
C ILE A 89 8.88 -7.65 -11.01
N PRO A 90 8.26 -6.65 -10.37
CA PRO A 90 7.32 -6.91 -9.29
C PRO A 90 6.09 -7.66 -9.80
N LYS A 91 5.66 -8.68 -9.04
CA LYS A 91 4.39 -9.39 -9.31
C LYS A 91 3.20 -8.75 -8.58
N ALA A 92 3.48 -7.86 -7.62
CA ALA A 92 2.48 -7.01 -6.99
C ALA A 92 3.02 -5.59 -6.74
N ILE A 93 2.15 -4.59 -6.83
CA ILE A 93 2.49 -3.18 -6.57
C ILE A 93 1.50 -2.58 -5.58
N ILE A 94 2.03 -1.91 -4.55
CA ILE A 94 1.25 -1.04 -3.67
C ILE A 94 1.17 0.34 -4.33
N ILE A 95 0.06 0.59 -5.02
CA ILE A 95 -0.12 1.77 -5.87
C ILE A 95 -0.56 3.02 -5.09
N GLY A 96 -1.06 2.83 -3.87
CA GLY A 96 -1.62 3.92 -3.07
C GLY A 96 -2.34 3.44 -1.82
N VAL A 97 -2.99 4.35 -1.09
CA VAL A 97 -3.02 5.81 -1.35
C VAL A 97 -2.00 6.53 -0.46
N ARG A 98 -1.47 7.66 -0.94
CA ARG A 98 -0.60 8.52 -0.12
C ARG A 98 -1.26 8.82 1.23
N LYS A 99 -0.51 8.59 2.31
CA LYS A 99 -0.96 8.67 3.73
C LYS A 99 -1.97 7.61 4.17
N GLY A 100 -2.23 6.59 3.35
CA GLY A 100 -3.05 5.43 3.73
C GLY A 100 -2.33 4.42 4.63
N GLY A 101 -1.01 4.49 4.77
CA GLY A 101 -0.22 3.48 5.50
C GLY A 101 0.63 2.58 4.60
N THR A 102 0.83 2.99 3.34
CA THR A 102 1.57 2.21 2.32
C THR A 102 2.93 1.70 2.78
N ARG A 103 3.66 2.48 3.60
CA ARG A 103 4.97 2.05 4.11
C ARG A 103 4.83 0.98 5.18
N ALA A 104 3.90 1.14 6.13
CA ALA A 104 3.63 0.13 7.14
C ALA A 104 3.23 -1.20 6.48
N LEU A 105 2.33 -1.16 5.50
CA LEU A 105 1.94 -2.34 4.72
C LEU A 105 3.15 -3.03 4.07
N LEU A 106 4.02 -2.27 3.37
CA LEU A 106 5.20 -2.87 2.73
C LEU A 106 6.18 -3.49 3.73
N GLU A 107 6.44 -2.83 4.86
CA GLU A 107 7.34 -3.35 5.88
C GLU A 107 6.76 -4.59 6.57
N MET A 108 5.45 -4.58 6.88
CA MET A 108 4.76 -5.73 7.47
C MET A 108 4.71 -6.93 6.51
N LEU A 109 4.43 -6.72 5.22
CA LEU A 109 4.47 -7.80 4.22
C LEU A 109 5.88 -8.40 4.06
N ASN A 110 6.92 -7.60 4.25
CA ASN A 110 8.31 -8.06 4.19
C ASN A 110 8.72 -8.91 5.40
N LEU A 111 7.84 -9.11 6.38
CA LEU A 111 8.00 -10.15 7.41
C LEU A 111 7.78 -11.56 6.82
N HIS A 112 7.06 -11.67 5.70
CA HIS A 112 6.84 -12.95 5.04
C HIS A 112 8.11 -13.43 4.29
N PRO A 113 8.58 -14.68 4.48
CA PRO A 113 9.85 -15.16 3.92
C PRO A 113 9.90 -15.21 2.39
N ALA A 114 8.74 -15.32 1.74
CA ALA A 114 8.63 -15.29 0.29
C ALA A 114 8.50 -13.88 -0.31
N VAL A 115 8.40 -12.81 0.50
CA VAL A 115 8.28 -11.43 0.01
C VAL A 115 9.65 -10.77 0.02
N VAL A 116 9.97 -10.06 -1.06
CA VAL A 116 11.16 -9.19 -1.14
C VAL A 116 10.71 -7.80 -1.58
N LYS A 117 10.81 -6.81 -0.69
CA LYS A 117 10.41 -5.44 -1.02
C LYS A 117 11.47 -4.65 -1.77
N ALA A 118 11.05 -3.81 -2.71
CA ALA A 118 11.87 -2.70 -3.18
C ALA A 118 12.13 -1.71 -2.01
N SER A 119 13.36 -1.22 -1.90
CA SER A 119 13.78 -0.41 -0.74
C SER A 119 13.25 1.02 -0.77
N GLN A 120 12.94 1.54 -1.96
CA GLN A 120 12.53 2.93 -2.19
C GLN A 120 11.33 2.99 -3.14
N GLU A 121 10.66 4.14 -3.14
CA GLU A 121 9.67 4.49 -4.17
C GLU A 121 10.43 4.74 -5.46
N ILE A 122 10.21 3.91 -6.49
CA ILE A 122 11.02 3.95 -7.71
C ILE A 122 10.56 5.07 -8.64
N HIS A 123 9.29 5.48 -8.52
CA HIS A 123 8.67 6.48 -9.38
C HIS A 123 8.92 6.19 -10.86
N PHE A 124 8.66 4.96 -11.30
CA PHE A 124 8.91 4.55 -12.68
C PHE A 124 7.77 4.95 -13.60
N PHE A 125 6.53 4.70 -13.18
CA PHE A 125 5.37 4.91 -14.04
C PHE A 125 4.83 6.36 -14.01
N ASP A 126 5.11 7.12 -12.96
CA ASP A 126 4.63 8.49 -12.72
C ASP A 126 5.67 9.58 -13.01
N ASN A 127 6.86 9.22 -13.47
CA ASN A 127 7.91 10.15 -13.88
C ASN A 127 8.40 9.80 -15.29
N ASP A 128 8.21 10.72 -16.22
CA ASP A 128 8.50 10.49 -17.64
C ASP A 128 9.98 10.22 -17.93
N GLU A 129 10.90 10.87 -17.20
CA GLU A 129 12.33 10.62 -17.34
C GLU A 129 12.71 9.20 -16.91
N ASN A 130 12.09 8.69 -15.85
CA ASN A 130 12.30 7.33 -15.40
C ASN A 130 11.64 6.32 -16.34
N TYR A 131 10.41 6.58 -16.78
CA TYR A 131 9.67 5.72 -17.70
C TYR A 131 10.40 5.57 -19.05
N ALA A 132 10.97 6.66 -19.57
CA ALA A 132 11.73 6.69 -20.82
C ALA A 132 13.01 5.81 -20.78
N LYS A 133 13.54 5.49 -19.59
CA LYS A 133 14.69 4.56 -19.43
C LYS A 133 14.32 3.09 -19.67
N GLY A 134 13.03 2.80 -19.82
CA GLY A 134 12.53 1.49 -20.21
C GLY A 134 12.48 0.45 -19.08
N ILE A 135 11.85 -0.69 -19.37
CA ILE A 135 11.54 -1.72 -18.37
C ILE A 135 12.79 -2.37 -17.77
N GLU A 136 13.87 -2.46 -18.54
CA GLU A 136 15.15 -2.98 -18.07
C GLU A 136 15.77 -2.11 -16.98
N TRP A 137 15.63 -0.79 -17.09
CA TRP A 137 16.03 0.12 -16.02
C TRP A 137 15.20 -0.13 -14.76
N TYR A 138 13.88 -0.30 -14.90
CA TYR A 138 12.99 -0.60 -13.77
C TYR A 138 13.35 -1.93 -13.11
N ARG A 139 13.57 -3.00 -13.89
CA ARG A 139 14.01 -4.30 -13.39
C ARG A 139 15.31 -4.19 -12.59
N LYS A 140 16.30 -3.44 -13.08
CA LYS A 140 17.58 -3.21 -12.39
C LYS A 140 17.45 -2.42 -11.08
N LYS A 141 16.31 -1.78 -10.82
CA LYS A 141 16.00 -1.16 -9.52
C LYS A 141 15.42 -2.14 -8.50
N MET A 142 14.97 -3.31 -8.94
CA MET A 142 14.39 -4.31 -8.06
C MET A 142 15.47 -5.03 -7.23
N PRO A 143 15.15 -5.48 -6.01
CA PRO A 143 16.07 -6.29 -5.22
C PRO A 143 16.33 -7.63 -5.90
N PHE A 144 17.49 -8.23 -5.61
CA PHE A 144 17.73 -9.63 -5.93
C PHE A 144 16.79 -10.52 -5.11
N SER A 145 16.19 -11.51 -5.76
CA SER A 145 15.25 -12.44 -5.15
C SER A 145 15.37 -13.82 -5.80
N TYR A 146 14.94 -14.86 -5.10
CA TYR A 146 14.85 -16.20 -5.66
C TYR A 146 13.60 -16.34 -6.55
N PRO A 147 13.58 -17.26 -7.53
CA PRO A 147 12.44 -17.44 -8.45
C PRO A 147 11.09 -17.69 -7.76
N HIS A 148 11.10 -18.33 -6.60
CA HIS A 148 9.89 -18.63 -5.81
C HIS A 148 9.39 -17.46 -4.95
N GLN A 149 10.18 -16.38 -4.82
CA GLN A 149 9.78 -15.19 -4.08
C GLN A 149 8.98 -14.22 -4.96
N ILE A 150 8.22 -13.36 -4.30
CA ILE A 150 7.50 -12.24 -4.92
C ILE A 150 8.21 -10.93 -4.60
N THR A 151 8.56 -10.18 -5.65
CA THR A 151 9.00 -8.79 -5.51
C THR A 151 7.79 -7.87 -5.41
N ILE A 152 7.79 -6.98 -4.41
CA ILE A 152 6.75 -5.96 -4.21
C ILE A 152 7.37 -4.56 -4.24
N GLU A 153 6.78 -3.67 -5.03
CA GLU A 153 7.14 -2.25 -5.11
C GLU A 153 6.01 -1.37 -4.56
N LYS A 154 6.34 -0.15 -4.11
CA LYS A 154 5.38 0.77 -3.50
C LYS A 154 5.66 2.21 -3.89
N SER A 155 4.80 2.81 -4.70
CA SER A 155 4.84 4.23 -5.07
C SER A 155 3.44 4.83 -4.96
N PRO A 156 3.09 5.51 -3.84
CA PRO A 156 1.71 5.94 -3.57
C PRO A 156 1.15 7.00 -4.52
N ALA A 157 2.02 7.65 -5.30
CA ALA A 157 1.63 8.60 -6.33
C ALA A 157 0.96 7.90 -7.53
N TYR A 158 1.28 6.63 -7.78
CA TYR A 158 0.71 5.86 -8.89
C TYR A 158 -0.81 5.92 -8.91
N PHE A 159 -1.47 5.77 -7.76
CA PHE A 159 -2.93 5.77 -7.67
C PHE A 159 -3.60 7.00 -8.29
N ILE A 160 -2.98 8.18 -8.17
CA ILE A 160 -3.58 9.44 -8.60
C ILE A 160 -3.11 9.92 -9.98
N THR A 161 -1.95 9.49 -10.45
CA THR A 161 -1.37 9.88 -11.74
C THR A 161 -2.16 9.25 -12.90
N GLU A 162 -2.42 10.01 -13.96
CA GLU A 162 -3.41 9.63 -14.98
C GLU A 162 -2.89 8.56 -15.95
N GLU A 163 -1.63 8.65 -16.34
CA GLU A 163 -0.97 7.75 -17.30
C GLU A 163 -0.54 6.40 -16.69
N VAL A 164 -0.48 6.30 -15.36
CA VAL A 164 0.10 5.13 -14.67
C VAL A 164 -0.67 3.82 -14.93
N PRO A 165 -2.02 3.75 -14.87
CA PRO A 165 -2.75 2.51 -15.10
C PRO A 165 -2.40 1.87 -16.46
N GLU A 166 -2.37 2.67 -17.53
CA GLU A 166 -2.01 2.21 -18.88
C GLU A 166 -0.56 1.69 -18.94
N ARG A 167 0.37 2.43 -18.34
CA ARG A 167 1.79 2.07 -18.35
C ARG A 167 2.07 0.76 -17.59
N ILE A 168 1.40 0.54 -16.46
CA ILE A 168 1.48 -0.73 -15.71
C ILE A 168 0.82 -1.85 -16.51
N TYR A 169 -0.33 -1.60 -17.15
CA TYR A 169 -1.02 -2.60 -17.95
C TYR A 169 -0.17 -3.08 -19.13
N LYS A 170 0.52 -2.17 -19.81
CA LYS A 170 1.49 -2.48 -20.88
C LYS A 170 2.67 -3.33 -20.39
N MET A 171 3.11 -3.15 -19.14
CA MET A 171 4.17 -3.99 -18.56
C MET A 171 3.64 -5.39 -18.24
N ASN A 172 2.52 -5.48 -17.53
CA ASN A 172 1.93 -6.74 -17.10
C ASN A 172 0.44 -6.55 -16.81
N SER A 173 -0.41 -6.98 -17.72
CA SER A 173 -1.87 -6.90 -17.58
C SER A 173 -2.43 -7.80 -16.47
N SER A 174 -1.68 -8.82 -16.03
CA SER A 174 -2.08 -9.77 -14.98
C SER A 174 -1.50 -9.47 -13.59
N ILE A 175 -0.91 -8.28 -13.39
CA ILE A 175 -0.29 -7.90 -12.11
C ILE A 175 -1.31 -7.73 -10.99
N LYS A 176 -0.93 -8.05 -9.76
CA LYS A 176 -1.76 -7.80 -8.56
C LYS A 176 -1.52 -6.39 -8.01
N LEU A 177 -2.59 -5.70 -7.66
CA LEU A 177 -2.55 -4.30 -7.21
C LEU A 177 -3.08 -4.18 -5.78
N LEU A 178 -2.28 -3.60 -4.90
CA LEU A 178 -2.65 -3.33 -3.51
C LEU A 178 -2.97 -1.85 -3.33
N ILE A 179 -4.14 -1.55 -2.76
CA ILE A 179 -4.56 -0.20 -2.39
C ILE A 179 -4.82 -0.20 -0.89
N ILE A 180 -4.10 0.60 -0.11
CA ILE A 180 -4.41 0.82 1.30
C ILE A 180 -5.07 2.19 1.47
N VAL A 181 -6.28 2.19 2.04
CA VAL A 181 -7.10 3.38 2.28
C VAL A 181 -7.34 3.60 3.76
N ARG A 182 -7.62 4.84 4.15
CA ARG A 182 -8.07 5.23 5.50
C ARG A 182 -9.30 6.11 5.39
N GLU A 183 -9.92 6.44 6.52
CA GLU A 183 -10.96 7.46 6.58
C GLU A 183 -10.52 8.73 5.79
N PRO A 184 -11.28 9.14 4.74
CA PRO A 184 -10.88 10.17 3.78
C PRO A 184 -10.43 11.52 4.38
N THR A 185 -11.08 11.95 5.47
CA THR A 185 -10.82 13.22 6.17
C THR A 185 -9.51 13.12 6.95
N THR A 186 -9.33 12.06 7.72
CA THR A 186 -8.10 11.73 8.45
C THR A 186 -6.92 11.62 7.50
N ARG A 187 -7.10 10.97 6.34
CA ARG A 187 -6.08 10.91 5.28
C ARG A 187 -5.73 12.30 4.73
N ALA A 188 -6.72 13.16 4.50
CA ALA A 188 -6.52 14.52 4.01
C ALA A 188 -5.75 15.39 5.02
N ILE A 189 -6.09 15.28 6.31
CA ILE A 189 -5.38 15.97 7.40
C ILE A 189 -3.95 15.45 7.50
N SER A 190 -3.72 14.13 7.42
CA SER A 190 -2.37 13.55 7.44
C SER A 190 -1.52 14.03 6.25
N ASP A 191 -2.14 14.23 5.08
CA ASP A 191 -1.48 14.77 3.89
C ASP A 191 -1.07 16.23 4.11
N TYR A 192 -2.00 17.04 4.63
CA TYR A 192 -1.77 18.41 5.04
C TYR A 192 -0.62 18.53 6.05
N THR A 193 -0.64 17.76 7.14
CA THR A 193 0.39 17.80 8.19
C THR A 193 1.79 17.51 7.63
N GLN A 194 1.92 16.51 6.76
CA GLN A 194 3.21 16.24 6.11
C GLN A 194 3.71 17.41 5.25
N VAL A 195 2.81 18.11 4.54
CA VAL A 195 3.17 19.28 3.74
C VAL A 195 3.54 20.47 4.62
N LEU A 196 2.80 20.69 5.71
CA LEU A 196 3.06 21.73 6.70
C LEU A 196 4.45 21.56 7.31
N GLU A 197 4.75 20.40 7.88
CA GLU A 197 6.07 20.11 8.47
C GLU A 197 7.20 20.29 7.45
N GLY A 198 6.98 19.88 6.19
CA GLY A 198 7.95 20.03 5.12
C GLY A 198 8.23 21.49 4.74
N LYS A 199 7.26 22.39 4.96
CA LYS A 199 7.41 23.84 4.77
C LYS A 199 8.06 24.50 5.99
N GLU A 200 7.66 24.11 7.19
CA GLU A 200 8.25 24.59 8.45
C GLU A 200 9.74 24.27 8.52
N ARG A 201 10.15 23.04 8.18
CA ARG A 201 11.57 22.65 8.07
C ARG A 201 12.37 23.50 7.06
N LYS A 202 11.70 24.18 6.14
CA LYS A 202 12.29 25.09 5.15
C LYS A 202 12.06 26.56 5.49
N ASN A 203 11.61 26.87 6.70
CA ASN A 203 11.23 28.21 7.17
C ASN A 203 10.23 28.93 6.24
N LYS A 204 9.27 28.18 5.68
CA LYS A 204 8.21 28.71 4.82
C LYS A 204 6.87 28.66 5.53
N THR A 205 6.06 29.70 5.33
CA THR A 205 4.69 29.75 5.85
C THR A 205 3.74 28.87 5.03
N TYR A 206 2.65 28.44 5.69
CA TYR A 206 1.56 27.70 5.06
C TYR A 206 0.23 28.07 5.71
N TYR A 207 -0.86 27.98 4.93
CA TYR A 207 -2.19 28.26 5.46
C TYR A 207 -2.71 27.12 6.32
N LYS A 208 -3.62 27.43 7.26
CA LYS A 208 -4.35 26.42 8.04
C LYS A 208 -5.17 25.50 7.12
N PHE A 209 -5.45 24.29 7.59
CA PHE A 209 -6.15 23.26 6.83
C PHE A 209 -7.51 23.75 6.32
N GLU A 210 -8.31 24.39 7.18
CA GLU A 210 -9.66 24.88 6.88
C GLU A 210 -9.64 25.88 5.73
N LYS A 211 -8.65 26.78 5.71
CA LYS A 211 -8.47 27.78 4.65
C LYS A 211 -8.09 27.17 3.30
N LEU A 212 -7.50 25.97 3.30
CA LEU A 212 -7.16 25.23 2.08
C LEU A 212 -8.31 24.32 1.64
N ALA A 213 -8.97 23.67 2.60
CA ALA A 213 -9.97 22.63 2.38
C ALA A 213 -11.39 23.18 2.16
N ILE A 214 -11.68 24.42 2.58
CA ILE A 214 -12.99 25.07 2.42
C ILE A 214 -12.83 26.33 1.55
N ASP A 215 -13.72 26.48 0.59
CA ASP A 215 -13.80 27.69 -0.24
C ASP A 215 -14.43 28.83 0.59
N PRO A 216 -13.76 29.99 0.74
CA PRO A 216 -14.21 31.05 1.64
C PRO A 216 -15.45 31.80 1.15
N ASN A 217 -15.77 31.74 -0.15
CA ASN A 217 -16.91 32.46 -0.72
C ASN A 217 -18.19 31.62 -0.63
N THR A 218 -18.06 30.30 -0.76
CA THR A 218 -19.19 29.36 -0.83
C THR A 218 -19.40 28.56 0.45
N CYS A 219 -18.42 28.52 1.35
CA CYS A 219 -18.38 27.65 2.53
C CYS A 219 -18.45 26.16 2.18
N GLU A 220 -18.09 25.77 0.96
CA GLU A 220 -18.12 24.39 0.47
C GLU A 220 -16.72 23.75 0.46
N VAL A 221 -16.69 22.42 0.40
CA VAL A 221 -15.44 21.64 0.29
C VAL A 221 -14.70 21.99 -1.01
N ASN A 222 -13.47 22.47 -0.88
CA ASN A 222 -12.59 22.80 -1.98
C ASN A 222 -11.99 21.53 -2.63
N THR A 223 -12.69 20.97 -3.60
CA THR A 223 -12.23 19.81 -4.39
C THR A 223 -11.00 20.08 -5.28
N LYS A 224 -10.55 21.33 -5.40
CA LYS A 224 -9.29 21.68 -6.07
C LYS A 224 -8.08 21.44 -5.17
N TYR A 225 -8.26 21.45 -3.85
CA TYR A 225 -7.18 21.15 -2.93
C TYR A 225 -6.74 19.69 -3.08
N LYS A 226 -5.44 19.47 -3.33
CA LYS A 226 -4.88 18.13 -3.62
C LYS A 226 -5.20 17.12 -2.52
N ALA A 227 -5.14 17.51 -1.25
CA ALA A 227 -5.44 16.60 -0.15
C ALA A 227 -6.93 16.21 -0.12
N VAL A 228 -7.85 17.08 -0.50
CA VAL A 228 -9.27 16.69 -0.63
C VAL A 228 -9.44 15.77 -1.84
N ARG A 229 -8.89 16.17 -2.99
CA ARG A 229 -9.04 15.44 -4.26
C ARG A 229 -8.54 14.00 -4.18
N THR A 230 -7.34 13.79 -3.60
CA THR A 230 -6.75 12.45 -3.44
C THR A 230 -7.59 11.54 -2.55
N SER A 231 -8.40 12.11 -1.63
CA SER A 231 -9.29 11.33 -0.76
C SER A 231 -10.59 10.88 -1.46
N ILE A 232 -10.86 11.33 -2.69
CA ILE A 232 -12.01 10.87 -3.49
C ILE A 232 -11.63 9.57 -4.20
N TYR A 233 -11.50 8.49 -3.44
CA TYR A 233 -10.90 7.23 -3.91
C TYR A 233 -11.61 6.63 -5.14
N THR A 234 -12.94 6.73 -5.19
CA THR A 234 -13.78 6.23 -6.29
C THR A 234 -13.37 6.78 -7.64
N LYS A 235 -13.17 8.10 -7.74
CA LYS A 235 -12.73 8.79 -8.97
C LYS A 235 -11.39 8.25 -9.48
N HIS A 236 -10.51 7.84 -8.57
CA HIS A 236 -9.23 7.26 -8.94
C HIS A 236 -9.41 5.81 -9.37
N LEU A 237 -10.09 5.00 -8.57
CA LEU A 237 -10.35 3.59 -8.86
C LEU A 237 -11.07 3.38 -10.21
N GLU A 238 -12.03 4.22 -10.57
CA GLU A 238 -12.70 4.19 -11.88
C GLU A 238 -11.73 4.26 -13.07
N ARG A 239 -10.59 4.99 -12.93
CA ARG A 239 -9.57 5.03 -13.99
C ARG A 239 -8.78 3.75 -14.06
N TRP A 240 -8.48 3.14 -12.92
CA TRP A 240 -7.77 1.88 -12.83
C TRP A 240 -8.60 0.72 -13.40
N LEU A 241 -9.92 0.73 -13.15
CA LEU A 241 -10.86 -0.28 -13.65
C LEU A 241 -11.06 -0.26 -15.17
N LYS A 242 -10.59 0.77 -15.88
CA LYS A 242 -10.53 0.76 -17.35
C LYS A 242 -9.49 -0.21 -17.91
N TYR A 243 -8.50 -0.58 -17.10
CA TYR A 243 -7.36 -1.40 -17.51
C TYR A 243 -7.30 -2.76 -16.81
N PHE A 244 -7.67 -2.80 -15.53
CA PHE A 244 -7.56 -4.01 -14.72
C PHE A 244 -8.93 -4.43 -14.19
N PRO A 245 -9.23 -5.73 -14.18
CA PRO A 245 -10.46 -6.24 -13.58
C PRO A 245 -10.40 -6.14 -12.04
N ILE A 246 -11.55 -6.04 -11.37
CA ILE A 246 -11.63 -5.75 -9.93
C ILE A 246 -10.94 -6.84 -9.08
N GLU A 247 -10.90 -8.08 -9.57
CA GLU A 247 -10.28 -9.25 -8.94
C GLU A 247 -8.75 -9.13 -8.83
N GLN A 248 -8.12 -8.26 -9.63
CA GLN A 248 -6.70 -7.95 -9.54
C GLN A 248 -6.37 -6.86 -8.50
N PHE A 249 -7.38 -6.31 -7.83
CA PHE A 249 -7.20 -5.37 -6.74
C PHE A 249 -7.48 -6.03 -5.39
N HIS A 250 -6.69 -5.64 -4.40
CA HIS A 250 -7.04 -5.87 -3.01
C HIS A 250 -6.92 -4.56 -2.23
N ILE A 251 -8.04 -4.20 -1.60
CA ILE A 251 -8.18 -2.99 -0.81
C ILE A 251 -7.93 -3.36 0.65
N VAL A 252 -6.87 -2.81 1.22
CA VAL A 252 -6.48 -2.96 2.62
C VAL A 252 -7.12 -1.85 3.44
N ASP A 253 -7.75 -2.20 4.55
CA ASP A 253 -8.24 -1.23 5.52
C ASP A 253 -7.06 -0.73 6.36
N GLY A 254 -6.61 0.48 6.06
CA GLY A 254 -5.49 1.12 6.75
C GLY A 254 -5.82 1.60 8.16
N ASP A 255 -7.09 1.75 8.53
CA ASP A 255 -7.48 2.05 9.91
C ASP A 255 -7.44 0.76 10.74
N ARG A 256 -7.89 -0.37 10.18
CA ARG A 256 -7.68 -1.69 10.81
C ARG A 256 -6.21 -2.11 10.84
N LEU A 257 -5.40 -1.77 9.84
CA LEU A 257 -3.97 -2.08 9.87
C LEU A 257 -3.26 -1.39 11.06
N ILE A 258 -3.80 -0.27 11.56
CA ILE A 258 -3.26 0.42 12.74
C ILE A 258 -3.67 -0.29 14.04
N THR A 259 -4.92 -0.75 14.14
CA THR A 259 -5.49 -1.29 15.39
C THR A 259 -5.38 -2.82 15.51
N GLU A 260 -5.50 -3.55 14.41
CA GLU A 260 -5.51 -5.01 14.30
C GLU A 260 -4.84 -5.45 12.98
N PRO A 261 -3.49 -5.39 12.88
CA PRO A 261 -2.80 -5.63 11.62
C PRO A 261 -2.87 -7.07 11.09
N LEU A 262 -2.84 -8.08 11.98
CA LEU A 262 -2.69 -9.47 11.56
C LEU A 262 -3.82 -9.96 10.63
N PRO A 263 -5.12 -9.73 10.92
CA PRO A 263 -6.20 -10.10 10.01
C PRO A 263 -6.07 -9.47 8.61
N GLU A 264 -5.72 -8.19 8.52
CA GLU A 264 -5.52 -7.51 7.24
C GLU A 264 -4.34 -8.12 6.45
N LEU A 265 -3.24 -8.43 7.14
CA LEU A 265 -2.08 -9.06 6.51
C LEU A 265 -2.38 -10.47 5.99
N GLN A 266 -3.19 -11.25 6.70
CA GLN A 266 -3.63 -12.59 6.26
C GLN A 266 -4.50 -12.53 4.99
N LEU A 267 -5.34 -11.49 4.87
CA LEU A 267 -6.11 -11.25 3.63
C LEU A 267 -5.18 -10.92 2.47
N VAL A 268 -4.12 -10.14 2.70
CA VAL A 268 -3.11 -9.84 1.69
C VAL A 268 -2.31 -11.09 1.31
N GLU A 269 -1.91 -11.93 2.28
CA GLU A 269 -1.24 -13.22 2.01
C GLU A 269 -2.11 -14.09 1.08
N LYS A 270 -3.39 -14.25 1.42
CA LYS A 270 -4.36 -14.99 0.60
C LYS A 270 -4.48 -14.39 -0.81
N PHE A 271 -4.67 -13.07 -0.90
CA PHE A 271 -4.77 -12.38 -2.18
C PHE A 271 -3.51 -12.57 -3.04
N LEU A 272 -2.31 -12.58 -2.43
CA LEU A 272 -1.05 -12.79 -3.13
C LEU A 272 -0.74 -14.28 -3.42
N ASN A 273 -1.59 -15.21 -2.99
CA ASN A 273 -1.36 -16.66 -3.04
C ASN A 273 -0.10 -17.09 -2.24
N LEU A 274 0.13 -16.46 -1.10
CA LEU A 274 1.20 -16.81 -0.17
C LEU A 274 0.67 -17.73 0.93
N PRO A 275 1.46 -18.71 1.40
CA PRO A 275 1.09 -19.49 2.58
C PRO A 275 1.08 -18.58 3.82
N PRO A 276 0.24 -18.85 4.83
CA PRO A 276 0.20 -18.02 6.03
C PRO A 276 1.50 -18.17 6.83
N ARG A 277 2.30 -17.10 6.89
CA ARG A 277 3.59 -17.10 7.63
C ARG A 277 3.74 -15.90 8.55
N ILE A 278 3.01 -14.81 8.30
CA ILE A 278 2.95 -13.69 9.24
C ILE A 278 2.07 -14.10 10.43
N SER A 279 2.57 -13.88 11.63
CA SER A 279 1.92 -14.27 12.88
C SER A 279 1.91 -13.13 13.90
N GLN A 280 1.15 -13.30 14.98
CA GLN A 280 1.14 -12.36 16.11
C GLN A 280 2.53 -12.11 16.70
N TYR A 281 3.44 -13.09 16.65
CA TYR A 281 4.80 -12.96 17.19
C TYR A 281 5.66 -11.96 16.41
N ASN A 282 5.26 -11.61 15.18
CA ASN A 282 5.97 -10.64 14.38
C ASN A 282 5.55 -9.18 14.69
N LEU A 283 4.48 -8.98 15.46
CA LEU A 283 3.80 -7.69 15.62
C LEU A 283 3.66 -7.39 17.12
N TYR A 284 4.20 -6.24 17.56
CA TYR A 284 4.08 -5.81 18.96
C TYR A 284 3.58 -4.37 19.01
N PHE A 285 2.57 -4.11 19.83
CA PHE A 285 2.04 -2.76 19.98
C PHE A 285 3.00 -1.89 20.78
N ASN A 286 3.39 -0.74 20.21
CA ASN A 286 4.20 0.24 20.92
C ASN A 286 3.31 1.36 21.47
N ALA A 287 3.06 1.35 22.79
CA ALA A 287 2.20 2.33 23.46
C ALA A 287 2.69 3.79 23.30
N THR A 288 4.01 4.02 23.20
CA THR A 288 4.58 5.35 22.98
C THR A 288 4.30 5.87 21.57
N ARG A 289 4.30 4.97 20.57
CA ARG A 289 4.04 5.32 19.16
C ARG A 289 2.56 5.27 18.80
N GLY A 290 1.76 4.49 19.53
CA GLY A 290 0.31 4.34 19.34
C GLY A 290 -0.08 3.40 18.19
N PHE A 291 0.84 2.55 17.72
CA PHE A 291 0.60 1.55 16.66
C PHE A 291 1.59 0.37 16.76
N TYR A 292 1.30 -0.71 16.01
CA TYR A 292 2.12 -1.92 15.88
C TYR A 292 3.36 -1.74 14.99
#